data_AF-A0AAD6N7Q2-F1
#
_entry.id   AF-A0AAD6N7Q2-F1
#
_cell.length_a   1.000
_cell.length_b   1.000
_cell.length_c   1.000
_cell.angle_alpha   90.00
_cell.angle_beta   90.00
_cell.angle_gamma   90.00
#
_symmetry.space_group_name_H-M   'P 1'
#
loop_
_entity.id
_entity.type
_entity.pdbx_description
1 polymer ?
#
loop_
_entity_poly.entity_id
_entity_poly.type
_entity_poly.pdbx_seq_one_letter_code
_entity_poly.pdbx_strand_id
1 'polypeptide(L)'
;MMNMNALNPFELPDFWVLQVHLEAFKASKVMRRIFPIIHFELFDETIRTAYKHPGPTFGYGQASARVCVIAFITFVSRLPPVKEMVAALNMTPVDHNILATRAQLLMPQALLESPSLDCAQALTILTLVELSAGNMQATNYYAEITARLIFMLGGNIPDGQAYSFDKRRQQKDQQLRNLFWICYTMDKDISLRTGQPPTISDENCDLTLPPGYLERAFLDVEDEDAPFLGPVFPFDLRLSIIKARAHRELYSVSSLRKSDAELLKSIRELDDELEEWRLSVPPTWRPTMSFSLETSDPNMGMHSVLLRLNYHLCVAIIHQASGRCKSWMEGQSGMVDGVSSSMALSVEASQSSLCYLEAAEYVVVDGVFWTLIFYPMSALLTIFCSILQNPLDPHSREDLDRLKVATVMMERVFSRKLPENELVHFKMVTDFVTDLKRMAECAIDKAWAEQRASHTAK
;
A
#
# COMPACT_ATOMS: atom_id res chain seq x y z
N MET A 1 -15.73 26.39 -2.13
CA MET A 1 -16.75 25.77 -3.00
C MET A 1 -16.36 26.03 -4.44
N MET A 2 -15.93 25.00 -5.18
CA MET A 2 -15.72 25.09 -6.63
C MET A 2 -17.07 25.39 -7.31
N ASN A 3 -17.07 26.31 -8.27
CA ASN A 3 -18.25 26.61 -9.08
C ASN A 3 -18.50 25.43 -10.03
N MET A 4 -19.32 24.47 -9.61
CA MET A 4 -19.63 23.26 -10.39
C MET A 4 -20.27 23.56 -11.75
N ASN A 5 -20.85 24.76 -11.93
CA ASN A 5 -21.47 25.17 -13.20
C ASN A 5 -20.47 25.50 -14.32
N ALA A 6 -19.17 25.63 -14.00
CA ALA A 6 -18.12 25.90 -14.98
C ALA A 6 -17.32 24.65 -15.40
N LEU A 7 -17.53 23.51 -14.75
CA LEU A 7 -16.81 22.26 -15.01
C LEU A 7 -17.56 21.43 -16.05
N ASN A 8 -17.06 21.38 -17.29
CA ASN A 8 -17.54 20.42 -18.27
C ASN A 8 -16.92 19.04 -17.96
N PRO A 9 -17.71 18.06 -17.47
CA PRO A 9 -17.17 16.75 -17.06
C PRO A 9 -16.65 15.94 -18.25
N PHE A 10 -17.07 16.30 -19.47
CA PHE A 10 -16.68 15.62 -20.68
C PHE A 10 -15.42 16.20 -21.32
N GLU A 11 -14.91 17.33 -20.83
CA GLU A 11 -13.74 17.98 -21.41
C GLU A 11 -12.45 17.22 -21.10
N LEU A 12 -11.73 16.82 -22.15
CA LEU A 12 -10.39 16.25 -22.03
C LEU A 12 -9.35 17.35 -21.81
N PRO A 13 -8.23 17.05 -21.14
CA PRO A 13 -7.06 17.91 -21.18
C PRO A 13 -6.59 18.15 -22.62
N ASP A 14 -5.95 19.30 -22.86
CA ASP A 14 -5.34 19.57 -24.15
C ASP A 14 -4.39 18.44 -24.55
N PHE A 15 -4.40 18.07 -25.84
CA PHE A 15 -3.58 16.98 -26.35
C PHE A 15 -2.08 17.21 -26.07
N TRP A 16 -1.63 18.46 -26.13
CA TRP A 16 -0.26 18.84 -25.77
C TRP A 16 0.07 18.52 -24.31
N VAL A 17 -0.85 18.81 -23.38
CA VAL A 17 -0.68 18.51 -21.95
C VAL A 17 -0.51 17.01 -21.74
N LEU A 18 -1.34 16.19 -22.39
CA LEU A 18 -1.21 14.74 -22.37
C LEU A 18 0.18 14.28 -22.87
N GLN A 19 0.61 14.77 -24.04
CA GLN A 19 1.87 14.35 -24.65
C GLN A 19 3.06 14.65 -23.76
N VAL A 20 3.12 15.84 -23.16
CA VAL A 20 4.21 16.21 -22.26
C VAL A 20 4.28 15.30 -21.04
N HIS A 21 3.13 15.00 -20.41
CA HIS A 21 3.09 14.10 -19.26
C HIS A 21 3.43 12.65 -19.63
N LEU A 22 3.01 12.20 -20.82
CA LEU A 22 3.33 10.86 -21.32
C LEU A 22 4.84 10.71 -21.59
N GLU A 23 5.48 11.71 -22.20
CA GLU A 23 6.93 11.69 -22.45
C GLU A 23 7.74 11.80 -21.15
N ALA A 24 7.32 12.66 -20.21
CA ALA A 24 7.93 12.72 -18.89
C ALA A 24 7.83 11.39 -18.13
N PHE A 25 6.68 10.70 -18.20
CA PHE A 25 6.51 9.37 -17.61
C PHE A 25 7.35 8.29 -18.31
N LYS A 26 7.47 8.32 -19.65
CA LYS A 26 8.36 7.42 -20.41
C LYS A 26 9.83 7.62 -20.03
N ALA A 27 10.24 8.86 -19.80
CA ALA A 27 11.59 9.24 -19.41
C ALA A 27 11.93 8.86 -17.96
N SER A 28 10.92 8.78 -17.08
CA SER A 28 11.08 8.37 -15.68
C SER A 28 11.19 6.84 -15.56
N LYS A 29 12.39 6.26 -15.71
CA LYS A 29 12.55 4.79 -15.80
C LYS A 29 12.17 4.09 -14.49
N VAL A 30 12.46 4.72 -13.34
CA VAL A 30 12.07 4.18 -12.03
C VAL A 30 10.53 4.08 -11.94
N MET A 31 9.83 5.17 -12.25
CA MET A 31 8.36 5.23 -12.11
C MET A 31 7.63 4.24 -13.03
N ARG A 32 8.10 4.04 -14.26
CA ARG A 32 7.48 3.04 -15.18
C ARG A 32 7.77 1.59 -14.77
N ARG A 33 8.83 1.30 -14.02
CA ARG A 33 9.09 -0.04 -13.46
C ARG A 33 8.15 -0.32 -12.30
N ILE A 34 7.96 0.67 -11.43
CA ILE A 34 7.12 0.56 -10.23
C ILE A 34 5.64 0.56 -10.61
N PHE A 35 5.21 1.41 -11.54
CA PHE A 35 3.81 1.57 -11.92
C PHE A 35 3.58 1.19 -13.40
N PRO A 36 3.47 -0.11 -13.73
CA PRO A 36 3.16 -0.56 -15.10
C PRO A 36 1.68 -0.38 -15.45
N ILE A 37 1.15 0.83 -15.23
CA ILE A 37 -0.26 1.19 -15.39
C ILE A 37 -0.71 1.28 -16.85
N ILE A 38 0.24 1.43 -17.78
CA ILE A 38 -0.01 1.47 -19.21
C ILE A 38 1.03 0.66 -20.01
N HIS A 39 0.59 0.12 -21.15
CA HIS A 39 1.48 -0.34 -22.20
C HIS A 39 1.51 0.72 -23.31
N PHE A 40 2.67 1.32 -23.59
CA PHE A 40 2.77 2.52 -24.44
C PHE A 40 2.12 2.35 -25.83
N GLU A 41 2.40 1.26 -26.56
CA GLU A 41 1.81 1.06 -27.90
C GLU A 41 0.29 0.87 -27.88
N LEU A 42 -0.26 0.28 -26.80
CA LEU A 42 -1.71 0.12 -26.66
C LEU A 42 -2.35 1.45 -26.24
N PHE A 43 -1.65 2.22 -25.41
CA PHE A 43 -2.10 3.52 -24.95
C PHE A 43 -2.22 4.53 -26.10
N ASP A 44 -1.40 4.43 -27.15
CA ASP A 44 -1.59 5.24 -28.37
C ASP A 44 -2.94 4.99 -29.05
N GLU A 45 -3.53 3.79 -28.91
CA GLU A 45 -4.89 3.48 -29.38
C GLU A 45 -5.95 4.08 -28.46
N THR A 46 -5.74 4.00 -27.15
CA THR A 46 -6.55 4.67 -26.13
C THR A 46 -6.62 6.18 -26.41
N ILE A 47 -5.48 6.82 -26.65
CA ILE A 47 -5.38 8.25 -26.95
C ILE A 47 -6.14 8.59 -28.25
N ARG A 48 -5.90 7.84 -29.33
CA ARG A 48 -6.63 8.03 -30.59
C ARG A 48 -8.13 7.86 -30.43
N THR A 49 -8.58 6.97 -29.55
CA THR A 49 -10.00 6.74 -29.29
C THR A 49 -10.61 7.85 -28.44
N ALA A 50 -9.89 8.31 -27.41
CA ALA A 50 -10.32 9.38 -26.52
C ALA A 50 -10.53 10.71 -27.26
N TYR A 51 -9.57 11.12 -28.10
CA TYR A 51 -9.57 12.42 -28.80
C TYR A 51 -10.31 12.42 -30.15
N LYS A 52 -10.92 11.31 -30.57
CA LYS A 52 -11.85 11.34 -31.71
C LYS A 52 -12.97 12.34 -31.41
N HIS A 53 -13.36 13.14 -32.39
CA HIS A 53 -14.48 14.07 -32.25
C HIS A 53 -15.71 13.32 -31.73
N PRO A 54 -16.25 13.69 -30.55
CA PRO A 54 -17.46 13.04 -30.06
C PRO A 54 -18.61 13.36 -31.01
N GLY A 55 -19.36 12.31 -31.40
CA GLY A 55 -20.65 12.49 -32.04
C GLY A 55 -21.71 12.99 -31.04
N PRO A 56 -23.01 12.92 -31.37
CA PRO A 56 -24.07 13.23 -30.40
C PRO A 56 -24.06 12.29 -29.19
N THR A 57 -23.45 11.12 -29.31
CA THR A 57 -23.19 10.15 -28.24
C THR A 57 -21.74 9.66 -28.34
N PHE A 58 -21.23 9.06 -27.26
CA PHE A 58 -19.92 8.41 -27.28
C PHE A 58 -19.92 7.23 -28.25
N GLY A 59 -18.85 7.13 -29.06
CA GLY A 59 -18.57 5.94 -29.85
C GLY A 59 -18.16 4.77 -28.95
N TYR A 60 -18.14 3.55 -29.50
CA TYR A 60 -17.75 2.35 -28.76
C TYR A 60 -16.37 2.49 -28.09
N GLY A 61 -16.31 2.29 -26.77
CA GLY A 61 -15.09 2.36 -25.97
C GLY A 61 -14.56 3.78 -25.73
N GLN A 62 -15.26 4.80 -26.24
CA GLN A 62 -14.78 6.18 -26.15
C GLN A 62 -14.89 6.72 -24.72
N ALA A 63 -15.90 6.34 -23.95
CA ALA A 63 -16.00 6.77 -22.56
C ALA A 63 -14.86 6.16 -21.73
N SER A 64 -14.61 4.86 -21.86
CA SER A 64 -13.48 4.17 -21.21
C SER A 64 -12.14 4.82 -21.55
N ALA A 65 -11.88 5.06 -22.84
CA ALA A 65 -10.62 5.66 -23.29
C ALA A 65 -10.43 7.09 -22.74
N ARG A 66 -11.49 7.91 -22.70
CA ARG A 66 -11.45 9.26 -22.14
C ARG A 66 -11.13 9.24 -20.66
N VAL A 67 -11.78 8.37 -19.88
CA VAL A 67 -11.46 8.29 -18.45
C VAL A 67 -10.05 7.75 -18.23
N CYS A 68 -9.59 6.80 -19.04
CA CYS A 68 -8.22 6.29 -18.95
C CYS A 68 -7.18 7.41 -19.16
N VAL A 69 -7.38 8.28 -20.15
CA VAL A 69 -6.51 9.45 -20.39
C VAL A 69 -6.52 10.42 -19.20
N ILE A 70 -7.71 10.75 -18.69
CA ILE A 70 -7.85 11.67 -17.55
C ILE A 70 -7.16 11.06 -16.33
N ALA A 71 -7.48 9.81 -15.98
CA ALA A 71 -6.89 9.10 -14.85
C ALA A 71 -5.36 9.03 -14.95
N PHE A 72 -4.82 8.71 -16.13
CA PHE A 72 -3.39 8.70 -16.40
C PHE A 72 -2.73 10.04 -16.03
N ILE A 73 -3.23 11.15 -16.58
CA ILE A 73 -2.66 12.49 -16.30
C ILE A 73 -2.81 12.83 -14.81
N THR A 74 -3.98 12.55 -14.21
CA THR A 74 -4.23 12.79 -12.78
C THR A 74 -3.18 12.10 -11.91
N PHE A 75 -2.82 10.86 -12.24
CA PHE A 75 -1.84 10.10 -11.48
C PHE A 75 -0.40 10.56 -11.77
N VAL A 76 0.02 10.57 -13.04
CA VAL A 76 1.44 10.81 -13.36
C VAL A 76 1.88 12.24 -13.05
N SER A 77 0.97 13.22 -13.10
CA SER A 77 1.29 14.60 -12.70
C SER A 77 1.62 14.75 -11.20
N ARG A 78 1.27 13.74 -10.38
CA ARG A 78 1.59 13.68 -8.95
C ARG A 78 2.94 13.01 -8.67
N LEU A 79 3.52 12.30 -9.64
CA LEU A 79 4.80 11.63 -9.46
C LEU A 79 5.94 12.65 -9.45
N PRO A 80 6.84 12.66 -8.43
CA PRO A 80 7.86 13.70 -8.31
C PRO A 80 8.74 13.88 -9.56
N PRO A 81 9.28 12.81 -10.20
CA PRO A 81 10.13 12.98 -11.39
C PRO A 81 9.38 13.60 -12.56
N VAL A 82 8.11 13.24 -12.74
CA VAL A 82 7.25 13.79 -13.80
C VAL A 82 6.95 15.26 -13.51
N LYS A 83 6.59 15.59 -12.27
CA LYS A 83 6.32 16.97 -11.84
C LYS A 83 7.53 17.88 -12.08
N GLU A 84 8.73 17.41 -11.77
CA GLU A 84 9.99 18.15 -11.98
C GLU A 84 10.27 18.38 -13.47
N MET A 85 10.17 17.33 -14.30
CA MET A 85 10.37 17.45 -15.76
C MET A 85 9.36 18.41 -16.41
N VAL A 86 8.09 18.34 -16.02
CA VAL A 86 7.04 19.22 -16.56
C VAL A 86 7.23 20.67 -16.08
N ALA A 87 7.65 20.88 -14.82
CA ALA A 87 7.96 22.20 -14.30
C ALA A 87 9.14 22.84 -15.03
N ALA A 88 10.16 22.07 -15.41
CA ALA A 88 11.29 22.54 -16.21
C ALA A 88 10.89 23.07 -17.60
N LEU A 89 9.73 22.67 -18.11
CA LEU A 89 9.15 23.16 -19.37
C LEU A 89 8.32 24.44 -19.19
N ASN A 90 8.28 25.04 -18.00
CA ASN A 90 7.48 26.21 -17.64
C ASN A 90 5.98 26.05 -17.95
N MET A 91 5.47 24.82 -17.90
CA MET A 91 4.05 24.56 -18.09
C MET A 91 3.25 24.87 -16.81
N THR A 92 2.04 25.36 -16.99
CA THR A 92 1.10 25.53 -15.88
C THR A 92 0.78 24.17 -15.28
N PRO A 93 0.92 23.99 -13.94
CA PRO A 93 0.57 22.74 -13.28
C PRO A 93 -0.87 22.36 -13.55
N VAL A 94 -1.09 21.07 -13.80
CA VAL A 94 -2.44 20.54 -13.97
C VAL A 94 -3.13 20.47 -12.62
N ASP A 95 -4.39 20.91 -12.56
CA ASP A 95 -5.22 20.72 -11.38
C ASP A 95 -5.71 19.26 -11.33
N HIS A 96 -5.01 18.44 -10.55
CA HIS A 96 -5.31 17.04 -10.35
C HIS A 96 -6.68 16.81 -9.68
N ASN A 97 -7.19 17.74 -8.87
CA ASN A 97 -8.50 17.61 -8.24
C ASN A 97 -9.63 17.80 -9.26
N ILE A 98 -9.46 18.77 -10.18
CA ILE A 98 -10.36 18.96 -11.31
C ILE A 98 -10.36 17.71 -12.20
N LEU A 99 -9.18 17.16 -12.54
CA LEU A 99 -9.12 15.96 -13.36
C LEU A 99 -9.71 14.72 -12.67
N ALA A 100 -9.43 14.52 -11.38
CA ALA A 100 -10.05 13.46 -10.59
C ALA A 100 -11.58 13.59 -10.61
N THR A 101 -12.11 14.79 -10.37
CA THR A 101 -13.55 15.06 -10.42
C THR A 101 -14.15 14.76 -11.80
N ARG A 102 -13.47 15.12 -12.89
CA ARG A 102 -13.92 14.81 -14.26
C ARG A 102 -13.95 13.30 -14.50
N ALA A 103 -12.92 12.57 -14.08
CA ALA A 103 -12.89 11.12 -14.17
C ALA A 103 -14.04 10.48 -13.38
N GLN A 104 -14.31 10.95 -12.15
CA GLN A 104 -15.41 10.49 -11.31
C GLN A 104 -16.78 10.70 -11.98
N LEU A 105 -16.99 11.86 -12.61
CA LEU A 105 -18.25 12.18 -13.30
C LEU A 105 -18.45 11.39 -14.61
N LEU A 106 -17.37 11.05 -15.30
CA LEU A 106 -17.42 10.31 -16.57
C LEU A 106 -17.41 8.79 -16.38
N MET A 107 -16.90 8.28 -15.26
CA MET A 107 -16.77 6.85 -14.96
C MET A 107 -18.07 6.05 -15.13
N PRO A 108 -19.27 6.53 -14.71
CA PRO A 108 -20.51 5.80 -14.95
C PRO A 108 -20.77 5.50 -16.42
N GLN A 109 -20.38 6.38 -17.35
CA GLN A 109 -20.51 6.12 -18.79
C GLN A 109 -19.54 5.04 -19.27
N ALA A 110 -18.32 5.03 -18.74
CA ALA A 110 -17.34 3.98 -19.04
C ALA A 110 -17.79 2.60 -18.53
N LEU A 111 -18.45 2.55 -17.36
CA LEU A 111 -18.98 1.30 -16.78
C LEU A 111 -20.20 0.74 -17.52
N LEU A 112 -20.88 1.53 -18.35
CA LEU A 112 -21.96 1.07 -19.23
C LEU A 112 -21.45 0.46 -20.54
N GLU A 113 -20.19 0.68 -20.89
CA GLU A 113 -19.56 0.06 -22.06
C GLU A 113 -19.20 -1.42 -21.77
N SER A 114 -18.91 -2.19 -22.83
CA SER A 114 -18.38 -3.54 -22.65
C SER A 114 -17.06 -3.50 -21.86
N PRO A 115 -16.77 -4.50 -21.01
CA PRO A 115 -15.48 -4.59 -20.32
C PRO A 115 -14.32 -4.42 -21.29
N SER A 116 -13.44 -3.48 -20.98
CA SER A 116 -12.33 -3.09 -21.84
C SER A 116 -11.06 -2.90 -21.04
N LEU A 117 -9.92 -3.08 -21.71
CA LEU A 117 -8.62 -2.80 -21.12
C LEU A 117 -8.52 -1.33 -20.66
N ASP A 118 -9.03 -0.38 -21.45
CA ASP A 118 -9.02 1.04 -21.10
C ASP A 118 -9.78 1.31 -19.79
N CYS A 119 -10.94 0.68 -19.59
CA CYS A 119 -11.71 0.83 -18.35
C CYS A 119 -10.97 0.21 -17.14
N ALA A 120 -10.38 -0.97 -17.31
CA ALA A 120 -9.58 -1.61 -16.27
C ALA A 120 -8.34 -0.78 -15.89
N GLN A 121 -7.64 -0.23 -16.88
CA GLN A 121 -6.51 0.69 -16.66
C GLN A 121 -6.96 1.96 -15.94
N ALA A 122 -8.04 2.58 -16.41
CA ALA A 122 -8.58 3.80 -15.82
C ALA A 122 -8.89 3.60 -14.33
N LEU A 123 -9.63 2.55 -13.98
CA LEU A 123 -9.99 2.29 -12.60
C LEU A 123 -8.80 1.89 -11.73
N THR A 124 -7.87 1.08 -12.24
CA THR A 124 -6.61 0.77 -11.51
C THR A 124 -5.85 2.05 -11.16
N ILE A 125 -5.74 2.97 -12.13
CA ILE A 125 -5.07 4.25 -11.93
C ILE A 125 -5.85 5.14 -10.96
N LEU A 126 -7.18 5.19 -11.04
CA LEU A 126 -8.00 5.95 -10.10
C LEU A 126 -7.91 5.39 -8.68
N THR A 127 -7.84 4.07 -8.49
CA THR A 127 -7.58 3.48 -7.17
C THR A 127 -6.25 3.97 -6.60
N LEU A 128 -5.19 4.04 -7.42
CA LEU A 128 -3.90 4.60 -6.99
C LEU A 128 -3.99 6.10 -6.65
N VAL A 129 -4.73 6.88 -7.44
CA VAL A 129 -4.97 8.31 -7.18
C VAL A 129 -5.67 8.51 -5.85
N GLU A 130 -6.81 7.85 -5.62
CA GLU A 130 -7.61 8.00 -4.40
C GLU A 130 -6.86 7.49 -3.17
N LEU A 131 -6.07 6.41 -3.30
CA LEU A 131 -5.19 5.92 -2.23
C LEU A 131 -4.14 6.98 -1.87
N SER A 132 -3.50 7.59 -2.87
CA SER A 132 -2.53 8.67 -2.66
C SER A 132 -3.15 9.95 -2.08
N ALA A 133 -4.46 10.14 -2.25
CA ALA A 133 -5.21 11.27 -1.72
C ALA A 133 -5.85 10.97 -0.34
N GLY A 134 -5.73 9.73 0.17
CA GLY A 134 -6.31 9.32 1.44
C GLY A 134 -7.82 9.06 1.41
N ASN A 135 -8.43 9.04 0.23
CA ASN A 135 -9.84 8.76 0.07
C ASN A 135 -10.11 7.25 0.09
N MET A 136 -10.05 6.66 1.27
CA MET A 136 -10.17 5.21 1.47
C MET A 136 -11.51 4.66 0.97
N GLN A 137 -12.59 5.46 1.05
CA GLN A 137 -13.91 5.04 0.57
C GLN A 137 -13.92 4.87 -0.96
N ALA A 138 -13.46 5.88 -1.71
CA ALA A 138 -13.37 5.77 -3.16
C ALA A 138 -12.36 4.70 -3.59
N THR A 139 -11.24 4.59 -2.86
CA THR A 139 -10.24 3.53 -3.07
C THR A 139 -10.87 2.14 -3.01
N ASN A 140 -11.68 1.85 -1.98
CA ASN A 140 -12.38 0.58 -1.84
C ASN A 140 -13.33 0.31 -3.01
N TYR A 141 -14.21 1.26 -3.34
CA TYR A 141 -15.15 1.09 -4.46
C TYR A 141 -14.45 0.85 -5.78
N TYR A 142 -13.40 1.61 -6.09
CA TYR A 142 -12.65 1.42 -7.33
C TYR A 142 -11.87 0.12 -7.35
N ALA A 143 -11.27 -0.29 -6.23
CA ALA A 143 -10.59 -1.59 -6.13
C ALA A 143 -11.56 -2.75 -6.41
N GLU A 144 -12.76 -2.73 -5.84
CA GLU A 144 -13.77 -3.78 -6.05
C GLU A 144 -14.23 -3.89 -7.52
N ILE A 145 -14.53 -2.73 -8.14
CA ILE A 145 -14.94 -2.68 -9.55
C ILE A 145 -13.79 -3.11 -10.45
N THR A 146 -12.56 -2.67 -10.16
CA THR A 146 -11.35 -3.07 -10.89
C THR A 146 -11.15 -4.57 -10.83
N ALA A 147 -11.22 -5.17 -9.63
CA ALA A 147 -11.09 -6.62 -9.46
C ALA A 147 -12.11 -7.37 -10.34
N ARG A 148 -13.38 -6.93 -10.34
CA ARG A 148 -14.41 -7.51 -11.19
C ARG A 148 -14.09 -7.39 -12.68
N LEU A 149 -13.61 -6.24 -13.15
CA LEU A 149 -13.19 -6.04 -14.54
C LEU A 149 -12.02 -6.95 -14.92
N ILE A 150 -11.02 -7.09 -14.05
CA ILE A 150 -9.88 -7.98 -14.29
C ILE A 150 -10.35 -9.43 -14.44
N PHE A 151 -11.28 -9.90 -13.61
CA PHE A 151 -11.88 -11.24 -13.76
C PHE A 151 -12.67 -11.39 -15.07
N MET A 152 -13.49 -10.40 -15.43
CA MET A 152 -14.25 -10.44 -16.70
C MET A 152 -13.34 -10.47 -17.94
N LEU A 153 -12.17 -9.85 -17.84
CA LEU A 153 -11.16 -9.79 -18.90
C LEU A 153 -10.15 -10.94 -18.84
N GLY A 154 -10.22 -11.81 -17.82
CA GLY A 154 -9.35 -12.97 -17.66
C GLY A 154 -7.93 -12.66 -17.16
N GLY A 155 -7.65 -11.46 -16.64
CA GLY A 155 -6.29 -11.07 -16.20
C GLY A 155 -5.77 -11.84 -14.97
N ASN A 156 -6.67 -12.51 -14.25
CA ASN A 156 -6.37 -13.35 -13.08
C ASN A 156 -5.68 -14.67 -13.43
N ILE A 157 -5.66 -15.07 -14.71
CA ILE A 157 -5.01 -16.29 -15.20
C ILE A 157 -4.02 -15.88 -16.30
N PRO A 158 -2.76 -16.31 -16.27
CA PRO A 158 -1.86 -16.11 -17.40
C PRO A 158 -2.41 -16.88 -18.61
N ASP A 159 -2.35 -16.28 -19.81
CA ASP A 159 -2.85 -16.98 -21.00
C ASP A 159 -2.13 -18.32 -21.15
N GLY A 160 -2.91 -19.40 -20.99
CA GLY A 160 -2.42 -20.76 -21.04
C GLY A 160 -2.16 -21.16 -22.48
N GLN A 161 -0.92 -21.03 -22.93
CA GLN A 161 -0.38 -21.82 -24.06
C GLN A 161 -1.19 -21.82 -25.37
N ALA A 162 -1.86 -20.73 -25.74
CA ALA A 162 -1.95 -20.42 -27.15
C ALA A 162 -0.78 -19.50 -27.46
N TYR A 163 0.24 -19.97 -28.17
CA TYR A 163 1.10 -19.10 -28.95
C TYR A 163 0.20 -18.38 -29.96
N SER A 164 -0.54 -17.38 -29.50
CA SER A 164 -1.26 -16.48 -30.38
C SER A 164 -0.19 -15.80 -31.19
N PHE A 165 -0.13 -16.04 -32.48
CA PHE A 165 0.75 -15.30 -33.38
C PHE A 165 0.37 -13.79 -33.42
N ASP A 166 -0.76 -13.42 -32.82
CA ASP A 166 -1.16 -12.03 -32.67
C ASP A 166 -0.42 -11.37 -31.49
N LYS A 167 0.69 -10.71 -31.84
CA LYS A 167 1.46 -9.84 -30.92
C LYS A 167 0.57 -8.88 -30.14
N ARG A 168 -0.50 -8.36 -30.74
CA ARG A 168 -1.38 -7.38 -30.10
C ARG A 168 -2.19 -8.00 -28.98
N ARG A 169 -2.69 -9.21 -29.18
CA ARG A 169 -3.39 -9.96 -28.14
C ARG A 169 -2.46 -10.25 -26.96
N GLN A 170 -1.25 -10.73 -27.24
CA GLN A 170 -0.24 -10.96 -26.21
C GLN A 170 0.08 -9.70 -25.39
N GLN A 171 0.21 -8.53 -26.04
CA GLN A 171 0.43 -7.26 -25.34
C GLN A 171 -0.74 -6.90 -24.42
N LYS A 172 -1.98 -7.12 -24.86
CA LYS A 172 -3.17 -6.88 -24.04
C LYS A 172 -3.22 -7.81 -22.83
N ASP A 173 -2.97 -9.10 -23.04
CA ASP A 173 -3.00 -10.11 -21.97
C ASP A 173 -1.88 -9.84 -20.95
N GLN A 174 -0.68 -9.48 -21.41
CA GLN A 174 0.42 -9.06 -20.53
C GLN A 174 0.07 -7.80 -19.74
N GLN A 175 -0.59 -6.82 -20.37
CA GLN A 175 -1.01 -5.60 -19.67
C GLN A 175 -2.10 -5.90 -18.64
N LEU A 176 -3.09 -6.73 -18.96
CA LEU A 176 -4.09 -7.20 -17.99
C LEU A 176 -3.44 -7.93 -16.81
N ARG A 177 -2.41 -8.74 -17.08
CA ARG A 177 -1.64 -9.42 -16.02
C ARG A 177 -0.88 -8.44 -15.13
N ASN A 178 -0.34 -7.35 -15.68
CA ASN A 178 0.28 -6.29 -14.88
C ASN A 178 -0.76 -5.59 -13.99
N LEU A 179 -1.92 -5.25 -14.54
CA LEU A 179 -3.01 -4.63 -13.77
C LEU A 179 -3.54 -5.58 -12.69
N PHE A 180 -3.63 -6.88 -12.97
CA PHE A 180 -3.98 -7.90 -11.98
C PHE A 180 -3.03 -7.85 -10.78
N TRP A 181 -1.71 -7.80 -11.00
CA TRP A 181 -0.76 -7.76 -9.89
C TRP A 181 -0.81 -6.44 -9.09
N ILE A 182 -1.01 -5.30 -9.75
CA ILE A 182 -1.27 -4.03 -9.05
C ILE A 182 -2.54 -4.16 -8.18
N CYS A 183 -3.63 -4.62 -8.77
CA CYS A 183 -4.91 -4.76 -8.08
C CYS A 183 -4.84 -5.79 -6.93
N TYR A 184 -4.17 -6.93 -7.14
CA TYR A 184 -3.97 -7.97 -6.13
C TYR A 184 -3.18 -7.43 -4.94
N THR A 185 -2.04 -6.80 -5.18
CA THR A 185 -1.20 -6.29 -4.09
C THR A 185 -1.92 -5.18 -3.30
N MET A 186 -2.63 -4.29 -3.98
CA MET A 186 -3.43 -3.25 -3.34
C MET A 186 -4.59 -3.83 -2.52
N ASP A 187 -5.33 -4.81 -3.06
CA ASP A 187 -6.44 -5.48 -2.34
C ASP A 187 -5.95 -6.04 -1.00
N LYS A 188 -4.81 -6.75 -0.98
CA LYS A 188 -4.27 -7.32 0.27
C LYS A 188 -3.83 -6.26 1.26
N ASP A 189 -3.20 -5.20 0.77
CA ASP A 189 -2.72 -4.12 1.61
C ASP A 189 -3.89 -3.34 2.22
N ILE A 190 -4.88 -2.96 1.39
CA ILE A 190 -6.07 -2.21 1.82
C ILE A 190 -6.92 -3.03 2.80
N SER A 191 -7.11 -4.32 2.55
CA SER A 191 -7.85 -5.21 3.47
C SER A 191 -7.21 -5.28 4.84
N LEU A 192 -5.87 -5.41 4.92
CA LEU A 192 -5.17 -5.38 6.20
C LEU A 192 -5.25 -4.01 6.88
N ARG A 193 -5.20 -2.92 6.10
CA ARG A 193 -5.31 -1.56 6.63
C ARG A 193 -6.67 -1.25 7.25
N THR A 194 -7.73 -1.75 6.62
CA THR A 194 -9.12 -1.38 6.93
C THR A 194 -9.84 -2.44 7.76
N GLY A 195 -9.26 -3.64 7.89
CA GLY A 195 -9.92 -4.80 8.47
C GLY A 195 -11.07 -5.36 7.61
N GLN A 196 -11.25 -4.84 6.39
CA GLN A 196 -12.26 -5.33 5.45
C GLN A 196 -11.77 -6.62 4.77
N PRO A 197 -12.68 -7.54 4.40
CA PRO A 197 -12.28 -8.74 3.67
C PRO A 197 -11.69 -8.39 2.30
N PRO A 198 -10.69 -9.16 1.82
CA PRO A 198 -10.17 -9.00 0.46
C PRO A 198 -11.20 -9.38 -0.58
N THR A 199 -11.22 -8.64 -1.68
CA THR A 199 -12.12 -8.86 -2.82
C THR A 199 -11.63 -9.99 -3.71
N ILE A 200 -10.32 -10.11 -3.90
CA ILE A 200 -9.72 -11.10 -4.79
C ILE A 200 -9.43 -12.37 -3.98
N SER A 201 -10.17 -13.44 -4.21
CA SER A 201 -9.86 -14.73 -3.57
C SER A 201 -8.75 -15.45 -4.35
N ASP A 202 -7.74 -15.94 -3.62
CA ASP A 202 -6.58 -16.63 -4.19
C ASP A 202 -7.00 -17.90 -4.96
N GLU A 203 -8.05 -18.56 -4.51
CA GLU A 203 -8.59 -19.79 -5.12
C GLU A 203 -9.12 -19.57 -6.55
N ASN A 204 -9.38 -18.30 -6.93
CA ASN A 204 -9.84 -17.91 -8.26
C ASN A 204 -8.73 -17.34 -9.14
N CYS A 205 -7.48 -17.39 -8.68
CA CYS A 205 -6.35 -16.75 -9.35
C CYS A 205 -5.20 -17.72 -9.58
N ASP A 206 -4.48 -17.53 -10.68
CA ASP A 206 -3.15 -18.10 -10.82
C ASP A 206 -2.15 -17.07 -10.31
N LEU A 207 -1.42 -17.41 -9.25
CA LEU A 207 -0.45 -16.54 -8.58
C LEU A 207 1.00 -16.81 -9.04
N THR A 208 1.19 -17.48 -10.18
CA THR A 208 2.51 -17.66 -10.79
C THR A 208 3.13 -16.30 -11.09
N LEU A 209 4.28 -16.04 -10.47
CA LEU A 209 5.01 -14.79 -10.59
C LEU A 209 5.36 -14.50 -12.06
N PRO A 210 5.40 -13.22 -12.48
CA PRO A 210 5.83 -12.87 -13.82
C PRO A 210 7.24 -13.43 -14.13
N PRO A 211 7.51 -13.92 -15.35
CA PRO A 211 8.83 -14.44 -15.71
C PRO A 211 9.92 -13.41 -15.44
N GLY A 212 11.03 -13.84 -14.83
CA GLY A 212 12.16 -12.97 -14.51
C GLY A 212 11.92 -11.98 -13.35
N TYR A 213 10.84 -12.13 -12.57
CA TYR A 213 10.46 -11.16 -11.54
C TYR A 213 11.50 -11.09 -10.41
N LEU A 214 11.99 -12.22 -9.91
CA LEU A 214 12.92 -12.27 -8.78
C LEU A 214 14.26 -11.62 -9.11
N GLU A 215 14.69 -11.76 -10.37
CA GLU A 215 15.92 -11.19 -10.89
C GLU A 215 15.87 -9.67 -10.99
N ARG A 216 14.67 -9.07 -11.09
CA ARG A 216 14.49 -7.61 -11.23
C ARG A 216 13.91 -6.91 -10.00
N ALA A 217 13.19 -7.63 -9.13
CA ALA A 217 12.56 -7.06 -7.93
C ALA A 217 13.58 -6.57 -6.88
N PHE A 218 14.82 -7.09 -6.93
CA PHE A 218 15.90 -6.74 -6.00
C PHE A 218 17.14 -6.18 -6.70
N LEU A 219 16.96 -5.62 -7.91
CA LEU A 219 17.95 -4.70 -8.46
C LEU A 219 17.82 -3.36 -7.76
N ASP A 220 18.81 -2.48 -7.93
CA ASP A 220 18.63 -1.08 -7.55
C ASP A 220 17.53 -0.48 -8.44
N VAL A 221 16.29 -0.50 -7.92
CA VAL A 221 15.10 -0.05 -8.64
C VAL A 221 15.22 1.44 -8.96
N GLU A 222 15.95 2.17 -8.12
CA GLU A 222 16.15 3.62 -8.18
C GLU A 222 17.31 4.02 -9.08
N ASP A 223 18.11 3.06 -9.54
CA ASP A 223 19.10 3.26 -10.60
C ASP A 223 18.40 3.53 -11.95
N GLU A 224 18.38 4.81 -12.34
CA GLU A 224 17.90 5.29 -13.63
C GLU A 224 18.75 4.76 -14.80
N ASP A 225 20.01 4.37 -14.59
CA ASP A 225 20.86 3.81 -15.66
C ASP A 225 20.63 2.31 -15.88
N ALA A 226 20.01 1.62 -14.93
CA ALA A 226 19.71 0.19 -15.07
C ALA A 226 18.83 -0.11 -16.32
N PRO A 227 19.01 -1.27 -16.96
CA PRO A 227 18.16 -1.67 -18.08
C PRO A 227 16.72 -1.92 -17.62
N PHE A 228 15.74 -1.62 -18.47
CA PHE A 228 14.35 -2.00 -18.19
C PHE A 228 14.16 -3.50 -18.45
N LEU A 229 14.12 -4.29 -17.38
CA LEU A 229 13.92 -5.76 -17.44
C LEU A 229 12.47 -6.20 -17.20
N GLY A 230 11.55 -5.25 -17.08
CA GLY A 230 10.14 -5.49 -16.78
C GLY A 230 9.68 -4.77 -15.51
N PRO A 231 8.40 -4.95 -15.12
CA PRO A 231 7.84 -4.32 -13.93
C PRO A 231 8.30 -4.96 -12.63
N VAL A 232 8.44 -4.14 -11.59
CA VAL A 232 8.75 -4.54 -10.21
C VAL A 232 7.56 -4.35 -9.25
N PHE A 233 6.57 -3.53 -9.65
CA PHE A 233 5.34 -3.20 -8.91
C PHE A 233 5.58 -2.34 -7.64
N PRO A 234 4.53 -1.68 -7.12
CA PRO A 234 4.66 -0.83 -5.92
C PRO A 234 4.93 -1.62 -4.63
N PHE A 235 4.55 -2.89 -4.60
CA PHE A 235 4.73 -3.81 -3.48
C PHE A 235 5.29 -5.15 -3.99
N ASP A 236 6.10 -5.82 -3.16
CA ASP A 236 6.61 -7.16 -3.48
C ASP A 236 5.45 -8.16 -3.58
N LEU A 237 5.37 -8.86 -4.71
CA LEU A 237 4.25 -9.75 -5.00
C LEU A 237 4.18 -10.93 -4.03
N ARG A 238 5.33 -11.43 -3.55
CA ARG A 238 5.40 -12.58 -2.65
C ARG A 238 4.94 -12.19 -1.25
N LEU A 239 5.35 -11.01 -0.76
CA LEU A 239 4.81 -10.47 0.49
C LEU A 239 3.28 -10.31 0.43
N SER A 240 2.73 -9.86 -0.70
CA SER A 240 1.27 -9.78 -0.85
C SER A 240 0.58 -11.14 -0.79
N ILE A 241 1.19 -12.21 -1.30
CA ILE A 241 0.68 -13.58 -1.16
C ILE A 241 0.71 -14.02 0.32
N ILE A 242 1.81 -13.76 1.03
CA ILE A 242 1.92 -14.04 2.46
C ILE A 242 0.85 -13.26 3.25
N LYS A 243 0.64 -11.97 2.93
CA LYS A 243 -0.43 -11.14 3.51
C LYS A 243 -1.82 -11.73 3.29
N ALA A 244 -2.10 -12.23 2.08
CA ALA A 244 -3.37 -12.88 1.76
C ALA A 244 -3.60 -14.12 2.64
N ARG A 245 -2.58 -14.98 2.76
CA ARG A 245 -2.62 -16.16 3.64
C ARG A 245 -2.74 -15.77 5.11
N ALA A 246 -2.00 -14.77 5.58
CA ALA A 246 -2.09 -14.26 6.94
C ALA A 246 -3.50 -13.75 7.26
N HIS A 247 -4.11 -12.97 6.37
CA HIS A 247 -5.50 -12.56 6.52
C HIS A 247 -6.46 -13.77 6.61
N ARG A 248 -6.37 -14.72 5.67
CA ARG A 248 -7.23 -15.92 5.66
C ARG A 248 -7.08 -16.77 6.93
N GLU A 249 -5.85 -17.07 7.31
CA GLU A 249 -5.53 -18.01 8.39
C GLU A 249 -5.61 -17.41 9.79
N LEU A 250 -5.43 -16.09 9.93
CA LEU A 250 -5.39 -15.42 11.23
C LEU A 250 -6.58 -14.48 11.46
N TYR A 251 -7.12 -13.82 10.44
CA TYR A 251 -8.10 -12.72 10.61
C TYR A 251 -9.48 -12.96 9.99
N SER A 252 -9.67 -14.02 9.21
CA SER A 252 -10.99 -14.35 8.65
C SER A 252 -12.01 -14.76 9.73
N VAL A 253 -13.31 -14.66 9.41
CA VAL A 253 -14.37 -15.15 10.31
C VAL A 253 -14.18 -16.63 10.68
N SER A 254 -13.64 -17.42 9.74
CA SER A 254 -13.37 -18.83 9.99
C SER A 254 -12.18 -19.05 10.93
N SER A 255 -11.13 -18.24 10.84
CA SER A 255 -9.95 -18.36 11.72
C SER A 255 -10.24 -17.98 13.16
N LEU A 256 -11.24 -17.13 13.41
CA LEU A 256 -11.68 -16.78 14.78
C LEU A 256 -12.24 -17.99 15.55
N ARG A 257 -12.56 -19.09 14.87
CA ARG A 257 -13.05 -20.34 15.48
C ARG A 257 -11.95 -21.36 15.76
N LYS A 258 -10.71 -21.09 15.33
CA LYS A 258 -9.56 -21.97 15.59
C LYS A 258 -9.30 -22.10 17.09
N SER A 259 -8.87 -23.29 17.51
CA SER A 259 -8.28 -23.50 18.83
C SER A 259 -6.94 -22.76 18.96
N ASP A 260 -6.49 -22.53 20.19
CA ASP A 260 -5.19 -21.90 20.45
C ASP A 260 -4.05 -22.66 19.76
N ALA A 261 -4.09 -23.99 19.74
CA ALA A 261 -3.09 -24.83 19.07
C ALA A 261 -3.08 -24.65 17.55
N GLU A 262 -4.25 -24.61 16.91
CA GLU A 262 -4.37 -24.37 15.46
C GLU A 262 -3.94 -22.96 15.07
N LEU A 263 -4.25 -21.97 15.93
CA LEU A 263 -3.83 -20.59 15.74
C LEU A 263 -2.30 -20.48 15.83
N LEU A 264 -1.69 -20.99 16.90
CA LEU A 264 -0.23 -20.98 17.07
C LEU A 264 0.50 -21.77 15.96
N LYS A 265 -0.11 -22.87 15.50
CA LYS A 265 0.39 -23.59 14.32
C LYS A 265 0.38 -22.70 13.08
N SER A 266 -0.73 -21.99 12.82
CA SER A 266 -0.86 -21.09 11.67
C SER A 266 0.16 -19.95 11.74
N ILE A 267 0.40 -19.39 12.93
CA ILE A 267 1.41 -18.35 13.16
C ILE A 267 2.81 -18.86 12.79
N ARG A 268 3.20 -20.04 13.28
CA ARG A 268 4.51 -20.64 12.96
C ARG A 268 4.69 -20.90 11.47
N GLU A 269 3.69 -21.48 10.80
CA GLU A 269 3.77 -21.76 9.37
C GLU A 269 3.85 -20.49 8.50
N LEU A 270 3.29 -19.38 8.99
CA LEU A 270 3.38 -18.07 8.32
C LEU A 270 4.71 -17.38 8.60
N ASP A 271 5.24 -17.50 9.82
CA ASP A 271 6.56 -17.01 10.19
C ASP A 271 7.67 -17.72 9.40
N ASP A 272 7.57 -19.05 9.27
CA ASP A 272 8.48 -19.86 8.43
C ASP A 272 8.47 -19.41 6.97
N GLU A 273 7.28 -19.16 6.39
CA GLU A 273 7.14 -18.67 5.00
C GLU A 273 7.70 -17.26 4.83
N LEU A 274 7.48 -16.38 5.82
CA LEU A 274 8.03 -15.03 5.82
C LEU A 274 9.56 -15.03 5.95
N GLU A 275 10.11 -15.93 6.76
CA GLU A 275 11.54 -16.11 6.93
C GLU A 275 12.19 -16.69 5.66
N GLU A 276 11.54 -17.67 5.01
CA GLU A 276 11.97 -18.19 3.70
C GLU A 276 12.01 -17.06 2.66
N TRP A 277 10.96 -16.23 2.61
CA TRP A 277 10.94 -15.05 1.77
C TRP A 277 12.12 -14.11 2.11
N ARG A 278 12.34 -13.79 3.39
CA ARG A 278 13.40 -12.86 3.83
C ARG A 278 14.78 -13.38 3.44
N LEU A 279 15.05 -14.66 3.62
CA LEU A 279 16.32 -15.29 3.25
C LEU A 279 16.55 -15.33 1.73
N SER A 280 15.48 -15.41 0.94
CA SER A 280 15.55 -15.31 -0.52
C SER A 280 15.92 -13.91 -1.02
N VAL A 281 15.71 -12.86 -0.22
CA VAL A 281 16.09 -11.49 -0.56
C VAL A 281 17.62 -11.35 -0.50
N PRO A 282 18.28 -10.74 -1.51
CA PRO A 282 19.72 -10.51 -1.48
C PRO A 282 20.17 -9.70 -0.24
N PRO A 283 21.36 -9.96 0.31
CA PRO A 283 21.81 -9.35 1.57
C PRO A 283 21.70 -7.82 1.64
N THR A 284 21.97 -7.11 0.54
CA THR A 284 21.86 -5.64 0.45
C THR A 284 20.44 -5.13 0.71
N TRP A 285 19.44 -5.85 0.21
CA TRP A 285 18.03 -5.46 0.30
C TRP A 285 17.28 -6.17 1.42
N ARG A 286 17.90 -7.18 2.04
CA ARG A 286 17.29 -8.05 3.03
C ARG A 286 16.88 -7.26 4.27
N PRO A 287 15.59 -7.29 4.66
CA PRO A 287 15.17 -6.72 5.93
C PRO A 287 15.86 -7.40 7.13
N THR A 288 16.21 -6.60 8.14
CA THR A 288 16.70 -7.07 9.43
C THR A 288 15.53 -7.34 10.37
N MET A 289 15.64 -8.37 11.21
CA MET A 289 14.59 -8.73 12.17
C MET A 289 14.41 -7.63 13.22
N SER A 290 15.52 -7.08 13.72
CA SER A 290 15.58 -5.86 14.52
C SER A 290 16.34 -4.77 13.78
N PHE A 291 15.96 -3.52 13.97
CA PHE A 291 16.63 -2.37 13.38
C PHE A 291 17.03 -1.35 14.45
N SER A 292 18.28 -0.88 14.35
CA SER A 292 18.81 0.24 15.14
C SER A 292 19.30 1.34 14.21
N LEU A 293 19.13 2.59 14.63
CA LEU A 293 19.59 3.78 13.88
C LEU A 293 21.10 3.74 13.58
N GLU A 294 21.89 3.09 14.43
CA GLU A 294 23.34 2.92 14.26
C GLU A 294 23.71 2.02 13.07
N THR A 295 22.76 1.22 12.58
CA THR A 295 22.93 0.29 11.45
C THR A 295 22.30 0.81 10.15
N SER A 296 21.94 2.09 10.11
CA SER A 296 21.25 2.69 8.96
C SER A 296 22.14 2.71 7.72
N ASP A 297 21.58 2.24 6.60
CA ASP A 297 22.18 2.41 5.28
C ASP A 297 22.09 3.89 4.87
N PRO A 298 23.20 4.57 4.53
CA PRO A 298 23.17 5.96 4.05
C PRO A 298 22.61 6.11 2.63
N ASN A 299 22.43 5.01 1.88
CA ASN A 299 21.92 5.03 0.50
C ASN A 299 20.52 4.41 0.41
N MET A 300 19.63 4.74 1.37
CA MET A 300 18.25 4.25 1.31
C MET A 300 17.52 4.83 0.10
N GLY A 301 16.66 4.00 -0.49
CA GLY A 301 15.69 4.41 -1.48
C GLY A 301 14.28 4.26 -0.94
N MET A 302 13.33 5.04 -1.44
CA MET A 302 11.91 4.89 -1.10
C MET A 302 11.41 3.46 -1.34
N HIS A 303 11.89 2.77 -2.39
CA HIS A 303 11.51 1.38 -2.63
C HIS A 303 11.98 0.43 -1.53
N SER A 304 13.23 0.59 -1.06
CA SER A 304 13.75 -0.25 0.05
C SER A 304 13.09 0.09 1.38
N VAL A 305 12.71 1.34 1.58
CA VAL A 305 11.92 1.77 2.75
C VAL A 305 10.58 1.06 2.78
N LEU A 306 9.83 1.11 1.67
CA LEU A 306 8.56 0.40 1.58
C LEU A 306 8.73 -1.10 1.78
N LEU A 307 9.74 -1.73 1.17
CA LEU A 307 10.00 -3.16 1.32
C LEU A 307 10.17 -3.58 2.80
N ARG A 308 11.01 -2.84 3.55
CA ARG A 308 11.29 -3.13 4.96
C ARG A 308 10.10 -2.85 5.87
N LEU A 309 9.40 -1.73 5.67
CA LEU A 309 8.16 -1.43 6.40
C LEU A 309 7.08 -2.50 6.17
N ASN A 310 6.97 -3.03 4.94
CA ASN A 310 6.05 -4.13 4.64
C ASN A 310 6.45 -5.43 5.32
N TYR A 311 7.75 -5.76 5.37
CA TYR A 311 8.24 -6.92 6.12
C TYR A 311 7.91 -6.81 7.61
N HIS A 312 8.26 -5.70 8.26
CA HIS A 312 8.00 -5.52 9.69
C HIS A 312 6.50 -5.51 10.00
N LEU A 313 5.67 -4.93 9.11
CA LEU A 313 4.21 -5.04 9.21
C LEU A 313 3.76 -6.50 9.17
N CYS A 314 4.28 -7.32 8.25
CA CYS A 314 3.96 -8.75 8.17
C CYS A 314 4.33 -9.50 9.45
N VAL A 315 5.52 -9.27 10.01
CA VAL A 315 5.93 -9.84 11.30
C VAL A 315 4.94 -9.40 12.40
N ALA A 316 4.65 -8.10 12.47
CA ALA A 316 3.74 -7.55 13.47
C ALA A 316 2.35 -8.20 13.43
N ILE A 317 1.71 -8.27 12.25
CA ILE A 317 0.36 -8.86 12.12
C ILE A 317 0.37 -10.37 12.38
N ILE A 318 1.36 -11.12 11.88
CA ILE A 318 1.40 -12.58 12.08
C ILE A 318 1.46 -12.89 13.56
N HIS A 319 2.35 -12.21 14.28
CA HIS A 319 2.58 -12.49 15.68
C HIS A 319 1.55 -11.86 16.63
N GLN A 320 0.95 -10.71 16.28
CA GLN A 320 -0.10 -10.08 17.08
C GLN A 320 -1.33 -10.99 17.22
N ALA A 321 -1.56 -11.89 16.26
CA ALA A 321 -2.66 -12.84 16.31
C ALA A 321 -2.61 -13.74 17.56
N SER A 322 -1.42 -13.97 18.17
CA SER A 322 -1.28 -14.79 19.38
C SER A 322 -2.01 -14.21 20.59
N GLY A 323 -2.24 -12.89 20.64
CA GLY A 323 -2.96 -12.22 21.73
C GLY A 323 -4.43 -12.66 21.88
N ARG A 324 -4.96 -13.41 20.91
CA ARG A 324 -6.32 -13.97 20.95
C ARG A 324 -6.41 -15.36 21.61
N CYS A 325 -5.28 -15.95 22.03
CA CYS A 325 -5.28 -17.24 22.71
C CYS A 325 -6.07 -17.17 24.03
N LYS A 326 -7.01 -18.10 24.25
CA LYS A 326 -7.84 -18.12 25.46
C LYS A 326 -7.04 -18.53 26.69
N SER A 327 -6.13 -19.49 26.52
CA SER A 327 -5.21 -19.97 27.58
C SER A 327 -4.29 -18.89 28.13
N TRP A 328 -3.99 -17.85 27.34
CA TRP A 328 -3.26 -16.66 27.78
C TRP A 328 -4.09 -15.85 28.79
N MET A 329 -5.38 -15.65 28.52
CA MET A 329 -6.29 -14.98 29.46
C MET A 329 -6.57 -15.81 30.72
N GLU A 330 -6.45 -17.14 30.63
CA GLU A 330 -6.70 -18.08 31.73
C GLU A 330 -5.43 -18.49 32.52
N GLY A 331 -4.24 -18.04 32.10
CA GLY A 331 -2.98 -18.20 32.85
C GLY A 331 -2.33 -19.60 32.82
N GLN A 332 -2.51 -20.39 31.76
CA GLN A 332 -1.93 -21.74 31.66
C GLN A 332 -0.43 -21.73 31.28
N SER A 333 0.45 -22.14 32.20
CA SER A 333 1.90 -21.83 32.19
C SER A 333 2.70 -22.18 30.93
N GLY A 334 2.45 -23.32 30.26
CA GLY A 334 3.27 -23.75 29.11
C GLY A 334 2.92 -23.07 27.78
N MET A 335 1.64 -22.69 27.59
CA MET A 335 1.19 -22.00 26.37
C MET A 335 1.39 -20.48 26.48
N VAL A 336 1.44 -19.97 27.71
CA VAL A 336 1.70 -18.56 28.05
C VAL A 336 3.08 -18.09 27.56
N ASP A 337 4.12 -18.92 27.65
CA ASP A 337 5.49 -18.54 27.24
C ASP A 337 5.62 -18.36 25.72
N GLY A 338 5.06 -19.27 24.93
CA GLY A 338 5.05 -19.16 23.47
C GLY A 338 4.21 -17.97 22.95
N VAL A 339 3.08 -17.67 23.61
CA VAL A 339 2.25 -16.50 23.29
C VAL A 339 2.99 -15.20 23.63
N SER A 340 3.67 -15.16 24.77
CA SER A 340 4.48 -14.00 25.20
C SER A 340 5.64 -13.74 24.24
N SER A 341 6.39 -14.77 23.84
CA SER A 341 7.46 -14.66 22.86
C SER A 341 6.95 -14.16 21.50
N SER A 342 5.81 -14.68 21.02
CA SER A 342 5.18 -14.18 19.79
C SER A 342 4.81 -12.70 19.93
N MET A 343 4.16 -12.30 21.02
CA MET A 343 3.78 -10.90 21.22
C MET A 343 5.01 -9.96 21.25
N ALA A 344 6.11 -10.40 21.86
CA ALA A 344 7.37 -9.66 21.87
C ALA A 344 7.93 -9.45 20.45
N LEU A 345 7.84 -10.45 19.56
CA LEU A 345 8.24 -10.29 18.15
C LEU A 345 7.39 -9.24 17.42
N SER A 346 6.08 -9.18 17.72
CA SER A 346 5.17 -8.17 17.15
C SER A 346 5.55 -6.75 17.58
N VAL A 347 5.89 -6.59 18.87
CA VAL A 347 6.34 -5.32 19.45
C VAL A 347 7.71 -4.92 18.88
N GLU A 348 8.69 -5.81 18.83
CA GLU A 348 10.02 -5.55 18.27
C GLU A 348 9.95 -5.14 16.79
N ALA A 349 9.12 -5.81 15.99
CA ALA A 349 8.92 -5.44 14.58
C ALA A 349 8.26 -4.06 14.45
N SER A 350 7.30 -3.75 15.33
CA SER A 350 6.64 -2.44 15.37
C SER A 350 7.62 -1.32 15.74
N GLN A 351 8.48 -1.57 16.73
CA GLN A 351 9.55 -0.64 17.12
C GLN A 351 10.57 -0.44 16.00
N SER A 352 11.01 -1.53 15.36
CA SER A 352 11.91 -1.50 14.21
C SER A 352 11.32 -0.69 13.05
N SER A 353 10.01 -0.81 12.79
CA SER A 353 9.32 -0.02 11.77
C SER A 353 9.40 1.48 12.05
N LEU A 354 9.20 1.89 13.32
CA LEU A 354 9.27 3.29 13.73
C LEU A 354 10.69 3.82 13.61
N CYS A 355 11.69 3.10 14.13
CA CYS A 355 13.09 3.51 14.03
C CYS A 355 13.56 3.59 12.57
N TYR A 356 13.09 2.68 11.72
CA TYR A 356 13.43 2.68 10.31
C TYR A 356 12.79 3.86 9.56
N LEU A 357 11.53 4.19 9.87
CA LEU A 357 10.88 5.37 9.31
C LEU A 357 11.56 6.68 9.75
N GLU A 358 12.06 6.74 10.98
CA GLU A 358 12.87 7.87 11.47
C GLU A 358 14.16 8.02 10.67
N ALA A 359 14.89 6.91 10.46
CA ALA A 359 16.12 6.91 9.68
C ALA A 359 15.89 7.32 8.21
N ALA A 360 14.73 6.96 7.66
CA ALA A 360 14.35 7.23 6.29
C ALA A 360 13.77 8.65 6.04
N GLU A 361 13.74 9.55 7.04
CA GLU A 361 13.15 10.90 6.91
C GLU A 361 13.59 11.63 5.63
N TYR A 362 14.87 11.52 5.27
CA TYR A 362 15.47 12.25 4.14
C TYR A 362 15.05 11.74 2.76
N VAL A 363 14.53 10.52 2.65
CA VAL A 363 14.12 9.89 1.36
C VAL A 363 12.61 9.90 1.16
N VAL A 364 11.84 10.29 2.18
CA VAL A 364 10.38 10.36 2.08
C VAL A 364 10.00 11.49 1.11
N VAL A 365 9.46 11.09 -0.04
CA VAL A 365 9.03 12.01 -1.10
C VAL A 365 7.67 12.63 -0.81
N ASP A 366 7.36 13.74 -1.47
CA ASP A 366 6.10 14.46 -1.29
C ASP A 366 4.91 13.62 -1.80
N GLY A 367 3.75 13.75 -1.16
CA GLY A 367 2.50 13.10 -1.61
C GLY A 367 2.35 11.61 -1.26
N VAL A 368 3.25 11.04 -0.46
CA VAL A 368 3.15 9.64 0.01
C VAL A 368 2.58 9.50 1.42
N PHE A 369 2.14 10.60 2.04
CA PHE A 369 1.61 10.65 3.40
C PHE A 369 0.61 9.52 3.67
N TRP A 370 -0.45 9.43 2.86
CA TRP A 370 -1.49 8.42 3.04
C TRP A 370 -1.02 6.99 2.79
N THR A 371 0.01 6.81 1.97
CA THR A 371 0.63 5.50 1.74
C THR A 371 1.45 5.06 2.95
N LEU A 372 2.20 5.99 3.57
CA LEU A 372 3.11 5.70 4.67
C LEU A 372 2.46 5.73 6.06
N ILE A 373 1.49 6.62 6.31
CA ILE A 373 0.98 6.90 7.67
C ILE A 373 0.41 5.66 8.37
N PHE A 374 -0.05 4.67 7.60
CA PHE A 374 -0.52 3.41 8.15
C PHE A 374 0.54 2.64 8.94
N TYR A 375 1.79 2.58 8.46
CA TYR A 375 2.86 1.81 9.10
C TYR A 375 3.17 2.30 10.53
N PRO A 376 3.48 3.59 10.78
CA PRO A 376 3.71 4.07 12.13
C PRO A 376 2.45 3.98 12.98
N MET A 377 1.25 4.20 12.43
CA MET A 377 0.01 4.07 13.20
C MET A 377 -0.25 2.64 13.67
N SER A 378 -0.03 1.65 12.81
CA SER A 378 -0.14 0.24 13.19
C SER A 378 0.89 -0.11 14.26
N ALA A 379 2.14 0.34 14.12
CA ALA A 379 3.19 0.09 15.10
C ALA A 379 2.88 0.72 16.48
N LEU A 380 2.42 1.97 16.49
CA LEU A 380 2.01 2.68 17.71
C LEU A 380 0.88 1.96 18.43
N LEU A 381 -0.13 1.48 17.69
CA LEU A 381 -1.24 0.71 18.27
C LEU A 381 -0.77 -0.62 18.85
N THR A 382 0.14 -1.33 18.19
CA THR A 382 0.72 -2.57 18.71
C THR A 382 1.46 -2.34 20.03
N ILE A 383 2.34 -1.33 20.08
CA ILE A 383 3.10 -0.97 21.29
C ILE A 383 2.14 -0.53 22.41
N PHE A 384 1.16 0.34 22.10
CA PHE A 384 0.15 0.78 23.05
C PHE A 384 -0.63 -0.39 23.66
N CYS A 385 -1.11 -1.32 22.82
CA CYS A 385 -1.82 -2.50 23.28
C CYS A 385 -0.94 -3.41 24.15
N SER A 386 0.35 -3.55 23.84
CA SER A 386 1.32 -4.28 24.66
C SER A 386 1.44 -3.68 26.07
N ILE A 387 1.58 -2.35 26.16
CA ILE A 387 1.64 -1.64 27.45
C ILE A 387 0.36 -1.86 28.26
N LEU A 388 -0.82 -1.80 27.63
CA LEU A 388 -2.08 -2.03 28.31
C LEU A 388 -2.25 -3.46 28.83
N GLN A 389 -1.69 -4.45 28.13
CA GLN A 389 -1.76 -5.85 28.52
C GLN A 389 -0.86 -6.12 29.74
N ASN A 390 0.36 -5.56 29.77
CA ASN A 390 1.33 -5.75 30.85
C ASN A 390 1.93 -4.43 31.35
N PRO A 391 1.14 -3.57 32.04
CA PRO A 391 1.59 -2.23 32.45
C PRO A 391 2.71 -2.22 33.49
N LEU A 392 2.94 -3.34 34.18
CA LEU A 392 4.02 -3.52 35.15
C LEU A 392 5.31 -4.10 34.54
N ASP A 393 5.31 -4.41 33.24
CA ASP A 393 6.52 -4.90 32.56
C ASP A 393 7.64 -3.85 32.65
N PRO A 394 8.90 -4.25 32.94
CA PRO A 394 10.03 -3.33 32.98
C PRO A 394 10.21 -2.49 31.70
N HIS A 395 9.85 -3.03 30.54
CA HIS A 395 9.98 -2.36 29.24
C HIS A 395 8.82 -1.41 28.95
N SER A 396 7.70 -1.47 29.68
CA SER A 396 6.52 -0.62 29.42
C SER A 396 6.83 0.88 29.51
N ARG A 397 7.80 1.29 30.35
CA ARG A 397 8.26 2.69 30.40
C ARG A 397 9.13 3.07 29.19
N GLU A 398 9.97 2.16 28.72
CA GLU A 398 10.78 2.38 27.51
C GLU A 398 9.87 2.45 26.28
N ASP A 399 8.90 1.56 26.16
CA ASP A 399 7.88 1.56 25.12
C ASP A 399 7.09 2.87 25.10
N LEU A 400 6.71 3.37 26.28
CA LEU A 400 6.07 4.67 26.40
C LEU A 400 6.97 5.82 25.90
N ASP A 401 8.26 5.79 26.21
CA ASP A 401 9.20 6.81 25.72
C ASP A 401 9.37 6.71 24.19
N ARG A 402 9.35 5.50 23.62
CA ARG A 402 9.31 5.29 22.17
C ARG A 402 8.04 5.85 21.53
N LEU A 403 6.87 5.70 22.16
CA LEU A 403 5.63 6.36 21.70
C LEU A 403 5.81 7.89 21.62
N LYS A 404 6.50 8.50 22.61
CA LYS A 404 6.78 9.95 22.60
C LYS A 404 7.70 10.35 21.46
N VAL A 405 8.79 9.62 21.25
CA VAL A 405 9.75 9.87 20.16
C VAL A 405 9.07 9.74 18.81
N ALA A 406 8.24 8.71 18.63
CA ALA A 406 7.50 8.46 17.41
C ALA A 406 6.53 9.61 17.06
N THR A 407 5.86 10.23 18.05
CA THR A 407 5.02 11.42 17.80
C THR A 407 5.85 12.56 17.19
N VAL A 408 7.01 12.85 17.78
CA VAL A 408 7.90 13.93 17.30
C VAL A 408 8.48 13.60 15.92
N MET A 409 8.83 12.33 15.68
CA MET A 409 9.29 11.86 14.38
C MET A 409 8.19 12.01 13.32
N MET A 410 6.95 11.59 13.60
CA MET A 410 5.83 11.73 12.67
C MET A 410 5.57 13.20 12.34
N GLU A 411 5.61 14.10 13.33
CA GLU A 411 5.57 15.54 13.07
C GLU A 411 6.69 15.97 12.13
N ARG A 412 7.91 15.51 12.35
CA ARG A 412 9.04 15.93 11.52
C ARG A 412 8.98 15.40 10.08
N VAL A 413 8.65 14.11 9.91
CA VAL A 413 8.56 13.42 8.62
C VAL A 413 7.39 13.96 7.79
N PHE A 414 6.25 14.22 8.42
CA PHE A 414 5.03 14.58 7.71
C PHE A 414 4.74 16.10 7.69
N SER A 415 5.00 16.87 8.75
CA SER A 415 4.55 18.28 8.80
C SER A 415 5.20 19.23 7.78
N ARG A 416 6.41 18.91 7.29
CA ARG A 416 7.22 19.87 6.51
C ARG A 416 6.70 20.09 5.08
N LYS A 417 5.80 19.25 4.57
CA LYS A 417 5.45 19.23 3.13
C LYS A 417 3.99 18.87 2.79
N LEU A 418 3.08 18.89 3.77
CA LEU A 418 1.68 18.55 3.51
C LEU A 418 0.90 19.74 2.93
N PRO A 419 0.05 19.53 1.90
CA PRO A 419 -0.92 20.52 1.49
C PRO A 419 -1.95 20.80 2.62
N GLU A 420 -2.61 21.96 2.59
CA GLU A 420 -3.50 22.43 3.67
C GLU A 420 -4.59 21.43 4.08
N ASN A 421 -5.16 20.69 3.12
CA ASN A 421 -6.18 19.67 3.40
C ASN A 421 -5.60 18.48 4.19
N GLU A 422 -4.37 18.07 3.92
CA GLU A 422 -3.72 16.96 4.62
C GLU A 422 -3.24 17.38 6.02
N LEU A 423 -2.94 18.67 6.26
CA LEU A 423 -2.58 19.18 7.59
C LEU A 423 -3.70 19.00 8.62
N VAL A 424 -4.97 19.13 8.22
CA VAL A 424 -6.12 18.92 9.12
C VAL A 424 -6.18 17.45 9.55
N HIS A 425 -6.00 16.52 8.62
CA HIS A 425 -5.97 15.09 8.92
C HIS A 425 -4.75 14.71 9.74
N PHE A 426 -3.59 15.29 9.44
CA PHE A 426 -2.38 15.09 10.21
C PHE A 426 -2.55 15.53 11.67
N LYS A 427 -3.20 16.67 11.90
CA LYS A 427 -3.54 17.13 13.25
C LYS A 427 -4.42 16.11 14.00
N MET A 428 -5.45 15.55 13.34
CA MET A 428 -6.28 14.50 13.96
C MET A 428 -5.44 13.27 14.35
N VAL A 429 -4.47 12.88 13.52
CA VAL A 429 -3.54 11.79 13.83
C VAL A 429 -2.68 12.15 15.04
N THR A 430 -2.09 13.34 15.09
CA THR A 430 -1.27 13.79 16.22
C THR A 430 -2.07 13.84 17.53
N ASP A 431 -3.30 14.37 17.48
CA ASP A 431 -4.20 14.42 18.64
C ASP A 431 -4.51 12.99 19.14
N PHE A 432 -4.81 12.05 18.23
CA PHE A 432 -5.05 10.65 18.56
C PHE A 432 -3.82 9.97 19.20
N VAL A 433 -2.63 10.15 18.63
CA VAL A 433 -1.39 9.59 19.19
C VAL A 433 -1.09 10.19 20.57
N THR A 434 -1.37 11.47 20.76
CA THR A 434 -1.24 12.14 22.08
C THR A 434 -2.16 11.50 23.12
N ASP A 435 -3.38 11.15 22.74
CA ASP A 435 -4.30 10.43 23.62
C ASP A 435 -3.85 9.00 23.92
N LEU A 436 -3.32 8.25 22.94
CA LEU A 436 -2.74 6.92 23.18
C LEU A 436 -1.62 6.98 24.22
N LYS A 437 -0.69 7.92 24.07
CA LYS A 437 0.40 8.15 25.04
C LYS A 437 -0.15 8.42 26.44
N ARG A 438 -1.09 9.35 26.57
CA ARG A 438 -1.70 9.71 27.85
C ARG A 438 -2.37 8.51 28.51
N MET A 439 -3.10 7.71 27.75
CA MET A 439 -3.75 6.50 28.27
C MET A 439 -2.73 5.44 28.71
N ALA A 440 -1.64 5.25 27.97
CA ALA A 440 -0.55 4.35 28.35
C ALA A 440 0.13 4.79 29.66
N GLU A 441 0.42 6.09 29.80
CA GLU A 441 0.95 6.69 31.04
C GLU A 441 0.02 6.40 32.23
N CYS A 442 -1.27 6.69 32.08
CA CYS A 442 -2.25 6.43 33.14
C CYS A 442 -2.34 4.95 33.51
N ALA A 443 -2.25 4.03 32.54
CA ALA A 443 -2.31 2.60 32.79
C ALA A 443 -1.11 2.11 33.62
N ILE A 444 0.10 2.55 33.27
CA ILE A 444 1.33 2.24 34.02
C ILE A 444 1.25 2.78 35.44
N ASP A 445 0.95 4.07 35.59
CA ASP A 445 0.94 4.72 36.91
C ASP A 445 -0.14 4.15 37.83
N LYS A 446 -1.31 3.81 37.28
CA LYS A 446 -2.40 3.15 38.02
C LYS A 446 -1.96 1.77 38.52
N ALA A 447 -1.38 0.93 37.64
CA ALA A 447 -0.94 -0.41 38.01
C ALA A 447 0.12 -0.38 39.13
N TRP A 448 1.10 0.54 39.04
CA TRP A 448 2.12 0.73 40.08
C TRP A 448 1.56 1.29 41.39
N ALA A 449 0.53 2.15 41.33
CA ALA A 449 -0.15 2.63 42.53
C ALA A 449 -0.90 1.50 43.25
N GLU A 450 -1.63 0.66 42.51
CA GLU A 450 -2.35 -0.50 43.04
C GLU A 450 -1.40 -1.54 43.65
N GLN A 451 -0.28 -1.83 42.97
CA GLN A 451 0.75 -2.72 43.49
C GLN A 451 1.33 -2.20 44.81
N ARG A 452 1.68 -0.91 44.90
CA ARG A 452 2.18 -0.29 46.13
C ARG A 452 1.15 -0.35 47.26
N ALA A 453 -0.12 -0.07 46.98
CA ALA A 453 -1.21 -0.15 47.96
C ALA A 453 -1.43 -1.59 48.48
N SER A 454 -1.24 -2.60 47.62
CA SER A 454 -1.33 -4.01 48.02
C SER A 454 -0.19 -4.45 48.94
N HIS A 455 1.00 -3.85 48.80
CA HIS A 455 2.16 -4.11 49.64
C HIS A 455 2.11 -3.39 50.99
N THR A 456 1.44 -2.25 51.09
CA THR A 456 1.23 -1.54 52.38
C THR A 456 0.04 -2.08 53.18
N ALA A 457 -0.86 -2.84 52.57
CA ALA A 457 -2.00 -3.49 53.24
C ALA A 457 -1.69 -4.88 53.81
N LYS A 458 -0.53 -5.46 53.47
CA LYS A 458 0.03 -6.68 54.06
C LYS A 458 1.07 -6.31 55.10
#